data_AF-A0A3D5UXW2-F1
#
_entry.id   AF-A0A3D5UXW2-F1
#
_cell.length_a   1.000
_cell.length_b   1.000
_cell.length_c   1.000
_cell.angle_alpha   90.00
_cell.angle_beta   90.00
_cell.angle_gamma   90.00
#
_symmetry.space_group_name_H-M   'P 1'
#
loop_
_entity.id
_entity.type
_entity.pdbx_description
1 polymer ?
#
loop_
_entity_poly.entity_id
_entity_poly.type
_entity_poly.pdbx_seq_one_letter_code
_entity_poly.pdbx_strand_id
1 'polypeptide(L)'
;IAETMKLQDRLTAADMAIPMWMMADIDHGDVTSPDPDDTDPYAWARAVPPVSPIIHIKQSKMDKGGHRPFTAEHNVNGRVQPEPLLAAFAEGGAIDNEICLELSFKEREPDDRNVIPAIAESIAFWASHIDTGADDLK
;
A
#
# COMPACT_ATOMS: atom_id res chain seq x y z
N ILE A 1 -1.91 7.97 11.76
CA ILE A 1 -0.55 7.50 12.11
C ILE A 1 -0.34 7.40 13.62
N ALA A 2 -0.54 8.48 14.41
CA ALA A 2 -0.19 8.51 15.83
C ALA A 2 -0.83 7.39 16.68
N GLU A 3 -2.15 7.19 16.58
CA GLU A 3 -2.83 6.12 17.33
C GLU A 3 -2.41 4.71 16.87
N THR A 4 -2.06 4.55 15.59
CA THR A 4 -1.54 3.29 15.05
C THR A 4 -0.19 2.94 15.69
N MET A 5 0.74 3.88 15.74
CA MET A 5 2.06 3.66 16.35
C MET A 5 1.95 3.39 17.86
N LYS A 6 1.10 4.14 18.56
CA LYS A 6 0.81 3.91 19.98
C LYS A 6 0.24 2.52 20.26
N LEU A 7 -0.64 2.00 19.39
CA LEU A 7 -1.12 0.64 19.51
C LEU A 7 0.00 -0.37 19.23
N GLN A 8 0.81 -0.14 18.18
CA GLN A 8 1.96 -1.01 17.89
C GLN A 8 2.94 -1.07 19.05
N ASP A 9 3.29 0.06 19.67
CA ASP A 9 4.16 0.11 20.86
C ASP A 9 3.61 -0.77 21.99
N ARG A 10 2.29 -0.72 22.22
CA ARG A 10 1.62 -1.56 23.20
C ARG A 10 1.67 -3.05 22.84
N LEU A 11 1.51 -3.40 21.56
CA LEU A 11 1.59 -4.78 21.08
C LEU A 11 3.01 -5.33 21.16
N THR A 12 4.01 -4.53 20.77
CA THR A 12 5.43 -4.85 20.90
C THR A 12 5.80 -5.07 22.38
N ALA A 13 5.35 -4.19 23.27
CA ALA A 13 5.62 -4.30 24.72
C ALA A 13 4.93 -5.50 25.38
N ALA A 14 3.93 -6.12 24.74
CA ALA A 14 3.26 -7.30 25.26
C ALA A 14 4.13 -8.58 25.17
N ASP A 15 5.25 -8.54 24.44
CA ASP A 15 6.26 -9.61 24.34
C ASP A 15 5.64 -11.00 24.13
N MET A 16 4.78 -11.09 23.11
CA MET A 16 4.11 -12.34 22.74
C MET A 16 5.14 -13.38 22.26
N ALA A 17 4.77 -14.67 22.32
CA ALA A 17 5.64 -15.78 21.92
C ALA A 17 6.19 -15.66 20.48
N ILE A 18 5.43 -15.00 19.60
CA ILE A 18 5.89 -14.50 18.31
C ILE A 18 5.52 -13.00 18.23
N PRO A 19 6.38 -12.13 17.67
CA PRO A 19 6.08 -10.71 17.58
C PRO A 19 4.79 -10.43 16.81
N MET A 20 3.98 -9.49 17.31
CA MET A 20 2.79 -9.02 16.62
C MET A 20 3.09 -7.68 15.96
N TRP A 21 3.09 -7.67 14.63
CA TRP A 21 3.33 -6.50 13.80
C TRP A 21 2.07 -6.07 13.06
N MET A 22 2.03 -4.83 12.61
CA MET A 22 0.95 -4.34 11.77
C MET A 22 1.14 -4.79 10.32
N MET A 23 0.05 -4.68 9.55
CA MET A 23 0.09 -4.64 8.09
C MET A 23 -0.61 -3.34 7.71
N ALA A 24 0.18 -2.31 7.45
CA ALA A 24 -0.31 -0.98 7.11
C ALA A 24 -0.80 -0.93 5.67
N ASP A 25 -1.78 -0.06 5.43
CA ASP A 25 -2.22 0.35 4.11
C ASP A 25 -2.02 1.86 4.02
N ILE A 26 -1.26 2.30 3.02
CA ILE A 26 -0.90 3.71 2.86
C ILE A 26 -2.10 4.59 2.48
N ASP A 27 -3.20 4.03 1.98
CA ASP A 27 -4.41 4.78 1.62
C ASP A 27 -5.43 4.89 2.78
N HIS A 28 -5.23 4.12 3.86
CA HIS A 28 -6.06 4.23 5.07
C HIS A 28 -5.86 5.59 5.80
N GLY A 29 -6.56 5.73 6.93
CA GLY A 29 -6.54 6.92 7.78
C GLY A 29 -7.87 7.66 7.82
N ASP A 30 -8.08 8.42 8.89
CA ASP A 30 -9.30 9.18 9.11
C ASP A 30 -9.33 10.42 8.21
N VAL A 31 -10.20 10.42 7.20
CA VAL A 31 -10.41 11.55 6.28
C VAL A 31 -10.93 12.83 6.95
N THR A 32 -11.39 12.73 8.19
CA THR A 32 -11.82 13.87 9.01
C THR A 32 -10.73 14.38 9.94
N SER A 33 -9.56 13.75 9.96
CA SER A 33 -8.42 14.19 10.77
C SER A 33 -8.01 15.62 10.38
N PRO A 34 -7.74 16.49 11.36
CA PRO A 34 -7.15 17.80 11.09
C PRO A 34 -5.67 17.72 10.71
N ASP A 35 -5.01 16.57 10.94
CA ASP A 35 -3.64 16.32 10.53
C ASP A 35 -3.63 15.75 9.09
N PRO A 36 -3.06 16.46 8.10
CA PRO A 36 -3.03 15.97 6.72
C PRO A 36 -2.24 14.67 6.57
N ASP A 37 -1.25 14.42 7.44
CA ASP A 37 -0.39 13.24 7.36
C ASP A 37 -1.16 11.95 7.65
N ASP A 38 -2.24 12.02 8.45
CA ASP A 38 -3.09 10.86 8.71
C ASP A 38 -3.74 10.31 7.43
N THR A 39 -3.80 11.10 6.36
CA THR A 39 -4.40 10.70 5.09
C THR A 39 -3.44 10.73 3.91
N ASP A 40 -2.17 11.10 4.12
CA ASP A 40 -1.16 11.14 3.07
C ASP A 40 -0.45 9.79 2.93
N PRO A 41 -0.55 9.10 1.77
CA PRO A 41 0.13 7.82 1.58
C PRO A 41 1.65 7.89 1.74
N TYR A 42 2.26 9.04 1.45
CA TYR A 42 3.71 9.20 1.63
C TYR A 42 4.11 9.39 3.09
N ALA A 43 3.25 10.00 3.92
CA ALA A 43 3.47 10.05 5.37
C ALA A 43 3.40 8.65 5.99
N TRP A 44 2.41 7.85 5.58
CA TRP A 44 2.34 6.43 5.98
C TRP A 44 3.56 5.65 5.50
N ALA A 45 3.98 5.81 4.25
CA ALA A 45 5.17 5.14 3.69
C ALA A 45 6.45 5.43 4.47
N ARG A 46 6.62 6.64 5.01
CA ARG A 46 7.76 6.99 5.88
C ARG A 46 7.64 6.44 7.30
N ALA A 47 6.43 6.22 7.80
CA ALA A 47 6.21 5.91 9.22
C ALA A 47 6.27 4.41 9.55
N VAL A 48 5.80 3.56 8.65
CA VAL A 48 5.48 2.15 8.96
C VAL A 48 6.52 1.08 8.61
N PRO A 49 7.51 1.26 7.71
CA PRO A 49 8.37 0.15 7.27
C PRO A 49 9.03 -0.68 8.39
N PRO A 50 9.54 -0.10 9.48
CA PRO A 50 10.21 -0.87 10.54
C PRO A 50 9.27 -1.78 11.35
N VAL A 51 7.95 -1.56 11.26
CA VAL A 51 6.94 -2.27 12.07
C VAL A 51 5.83 -2.89 11.23
N SER A 52 5.93 -2.83 9.90
CA SER A 52 4.97 -3.38 8.94
C SER A 52 5.70 -4.26 7.91
N PRO A 53 5.93 -5.55 8.19
CA PRO A 53 6.63 -6.45 7.28
C PRO A 53 5.96 -6.54 5.90
N ILE A 54 4.64 -6.50 5.86
CA ILE A 54 3.83 -6.41 4.64
C ILE A 54 3.17 -5.03 4.62
N ILE A 55 3.15 -4.37 3.46
CA ILE A 55 2.52 -3.06 3.28
C ILE A 55 1.58 -3.13 2.07
N HIS A 56 0.31 -2.81 2.30
CA HIS A 56 -0.68 -2.70 1.25
C HIS A 56 -0.52 -1.40 0.47
N ILE A 57 -0.57 -1.52 -0.86
CA ILE A 57 -0.63 -0.40 -1.78
C ILE A 57 -1.79 -0.57 -2.76
N LYS A 58 -2.40 0.56 -3.12
CA LYS A 58 -3.44 0.69 -4.14
C LYS A 58 -3.32 2.05 -4.79
N GLN A 59 -3.91 2.22 -5.97
CA GLN A 59 -3.91 3.55 -6.57
C GLN A 59 -4.91 4.44 -5.82
N SER A 60 -4.44 5.61 -5.38
CA SER A 60 -5.22 6.55 -4.57
C SER A 60 -5.71 7.72 -5.41
N LYS A 61 -6.97 8.09 -5.25
CA LYS A 61 -7.57 9.34 -5.78
C LYS A 61 -7.82 10.33 -4.64
N MET A 62 -8.03 11.60 -4.99
CA MET A 62 -8.31 12.67 -4.03
C MET A 62 -9.52 12.42 -3.12
N ASP A 63 -10.47 11.59 -3.54
CA ASP A 63 -11.67 11.23 -2.77
C ASP A 63 -11.51 9.99 -1.89
N LYS A 64 -10.32 9.35 -1.88
CA LYS A 64 -10.05 8.05 -1.21
C LYS A 64 -11.11 6.97 -1.51
N GLY A 65 -11.77 7.10 -2.67
CA GLY A 65 -12.90 6.28 -3.07
C GLY A 65 -12.49 5.08 -3.94
N GLY A 66 -12.42 3.91 -3.31
CA GLY A 66 -12.27 2.61 -3.98
C GLY A 66 -10.83 2.14 -4.18
N HIS A 67 -10.60 0.84 -4.05
CA HIS A 67 -9.26 0.24 -4.12
C HIS A 67 -8.87 0.04 -5.58
N ARG A 68 -8.41 1.11 -6.23
CA ARG A 68 -8.20 1.14 -7.67
C ARG A 68 -6.93 0.39 -8.08
N PRO A 69 -6.97 -0.36 -9.20
CA PRO A 69 -5.78 -0.98 -9.79
C PRO A 69 -4.81 0.06 -10.36
N PHE A 70 -3.56 -0.35 -10.56
CA PHE A 70 -2.51 0.45 -11.17
C PHE A 70 -2.55 0.35 -12.70
N THR A 71 -3.70 0.69 -13.29
CA THR A 71 -3.88 0.75 -14.75
C THR A 71 -3.49 2.11 -15.31
N ALA A 72 -3.18 2.20 -16.60
CA ALA A 72 -2.86 3.45 -17.27
C ALA A 72 -3.93 4.54 -17.04
N GLU A 73 -5.21 4.16 -17.07
CA GLU A 73 -6.33 5.07 -16.78
C GLU A 73 -6.23 5.69 -15.38
N HIS A 74 -5.91 4.87 -14.37
CA HIS A 74 -5.87 5.31 -12.98
C HIS A 74 -4.55 5.98 -12.62
N ASN A 75 -3.44 5.58 -13.23
CA ASN A 75 -2.11 6.12 -12.97
C ASN A 75 -1.94 7.57 -13.46
N VAL A 76 -2.66 7.97 -14.53
CA VAL A 76 -2.61 9.36 -15.06
C VAL A 76 -3.04 10.39 -14.01
N ASN A 77 -4.00 10.07 -13.16
CA ASN A 77 -4.52 10.98 -12.13
C ASN A 77 -4.31 10.44 -10.70
N GLY A 78 -3.51 9.38 -10.58
CA GLY A 78 -3.25 8.67 -9.34
C GLY A 78 -2.16 9.32 -8.50
N ARG A 79 -2.33 9.33 -7.18
CA ARG A 79 -1.36 9.93 -6.26
C ARG A 79 -0.12 9.06 -6.03
N VAL A 80 -0.26 7.74 -6.16
CA VAL A 80 0.81 6.79 -5.87
C VAL A 80 1.60 6.52 -7.14
N GLN A 81 2.86 6.96 -7.12
CA GLN A 81 3.83 6.75 -8.21
C GLN A 81 5.01 5.93 -7.69
N PRO A 82 5.59 4.99 -8.46
CA PRO A 82 6.57 4.04 -7.95
C PRO A 82 7.81 4.69 -7.35
N GLU A 83 8.52 5.54 -8.10
CA GLU A 83 9.79 6.12 -7.63
C GLU A 83 9.63 6.97 -6.37
N PRO A 84 8.67 7.92 -6.29
CA PRO A 84 8.47 8.68 -5.06
C PRO A 84 8.02 7.82 -3.88
N LEU A 85 7.22 6.78 -4.12
CA LEU A 85 6.75 5.90 -3.05
C LEU A 85 7.90 5.07 -2.48
N LEU A 86 8.73 4.48 -3.35
CA LEU A 86 9.90 3.70 -2.94
C LEU A 86 10.93 4.58 -2.22
N ALA A 87 11.11 5.84 -2.65
CA ALA A 87 11.93 6.79 -1.92
C ALA A 87 11.39 7.06 -0.51
N ALA A 88 10.07 7.27 -0.36
CA ALA A 88 9.44 7.47 0.94
C ALA A 88 9.55 6.24 1.85
N PHE A 89 9.40 5.03 1.30
CA PHE A 89 9.65 3.78 2.04
C PHE A 89 11.11 3.70 2.51
N ALA A 90 12.08 4.01 1.64
CA ALA A 90 13.49 4.01 1.99
C ALA A 90 13.82 5.06 3.07
N GLU A 91 13.24 6.26 2.99
CA GLU A 91 13.33 7.29 4.05
C GLU A 91 12.77 6.78 5.39
N GLY A 92 11.71 5.96 5.34
CA GLY A 92 11.13 5.28 6.50
C GLY A 92 11.91 4.06 7.00
N GLY A 93 13.01 3.70 6.34
CA GLY A 93 13.86 2.57 6.73
C GLY A 93 13.41 1.22 6.18
N ALA A 94 12.65 1.19 5.08
CA ALA A 94 12.35 -0.04 4.36
C ALA A 94 13.63 -0.72 3.82
N ILE A 95 13.70 -2.05 3.93
CA ILE A 95 14.82 -2.85 3.41
C ILE A 95 14.28 -4.00 2.55
N ASP A 96 13.45 -4.85 3.13
CA ASP A 96 12.96 -6.10 2.55
C ASP A 96 11.45 -6.32 2.80
N ASN A 97 10.70 -5.23 2.99
CA ASN A 97 9.25 -5.28 3.15
C ASN A 97 8.58 -5.93 1.93
N GLU A 98 7.55 -6.73 2.18
CA GLU A 98 6.66 -7.23 1.12
C GLU A 98 5.67 -6.13 0.74
N ILE A 99 5.66 -5.75 -0.54
CA ILE A 99 4.69 -4.79 -1.08
C ILE A 99 3.53 -5.56 -1.70
N CYS A 100 2.36 -5.46 -1.08
CA CYS A 100 1.17 -6.21 -1.44
C CYS A 100 0.16 -5.32 -2.19
N LEU A 101 -0.26 -5.75 -3.39
CA LEU A 101 -1.27 -5.04 -4.18
C LEU A 101 -2.67 -5.36 -3.66
N GLU A 102 -3.41 -4.35 -3.19
CA GLU A 102 -4.78 -4.51 -2.73
C GLU A 102 -5.77 -3.86 -3.71
N LEU A 103 -6.46 -4.69 -4.52
CA LEU A 103 -7.30 -4.23 -5.63
C LEU A 103 -8.73 -4.74 -5.46
N SER A 104 -9.73 -3.90 -5.78
CA SER A 104 -11.14 -4.30 -5.78
C SER A 104 -11.88 -3.86 -7.04
N PHE A 105 -12.89 -4.64 -7.38
CA PHE A 105 -13.67 -4.49 -8.60
C PHE A 105 -15.14 -4.62 -8.24
N LYS A 106 -16.00 -3.80 -8.86
CA LYS A 106 -17.44 -3.92 -8.64
C LYS A 106 -17.93 -5.20 -9.32
N GLU A 107 -18.90 -5.87 -8.70
CA GLU A 107 -19.57 -7.06 -9.24
C GLU A 107 -20.63 -6.64 -10.30
N ARG A 108 -20.19 -5.80 -11.25
CA ARG A 108 -21.00 -5.24 -12.33
C ARG A 108 -20.15 -5.10 -13.58
N GLU A 109 -20.77 -5.33 -14.72
CA GLU A 109 -20.09 -5.17 -16.00
C GLU A 109 -19.84 -3.67 -16.30
N PRO A 110 -18.67 -3.31 -16.88
CA PRO A 110 -17.60 -4.21 -17.32
C PRO A 110 -16.54 -4.55 -16.24
N ASP A 111 -16.64 -3.97 -15.03
CA ASP A 111 -15.62 -4.08 -13.98
C ASP A 111 -15.33 -5.55 -13.58
N ASP A 112 -16.37 -6.37 -13.43
CA ASP A 112 -16.28 -7.79 -13.01
C ASP A 112 -15.46 -8.66 -13.98
N ARG A 113 -15.46 -8.32 -15.28
CA ARG A 113 -14.68 -9.03 -16.30
C ARG A 113 -13.28 -8.46 -16.52
N ASN A 114 -13.01 -7.30 -15.95
CA ASN A 114 -11.72 -6.63 -16.07
C ASN A 114 -10.76 -6.93 -14.91
N VAL A 115 -11.15 -7.78 -13.95
CA VAL A 115 -10.33 -8.19 -12.80
C VAL A 115 -8.94 -8.68 -13.21
N ILE A 116 -8.86 -9.74 -14.03
CA ILE A 116 -7.59 -10.35 -14.41
C ILE A 116 -6.73 -9.40 -15.26
N PRO A 117 -7.25 -8.76 -16.33
CA PRO A 117 -6.48 -7.77 -17.09
C PRO A 117 -5.90 -6.65 -16.22
N ALA A 118 -6.69 -6.10 -15.29
CA ALA A 118 -6.24 -5.00 -14.44
C ALA A 118 -5.21 -5.43 -13.39
N ILE A 119 -5.34 -6.64 -12.82
CA ILE A 119 -4.33 -7.22 -11.93
C ILE A 119 -3.02 -7.42 -12.70
N ALA A 120 -3.08 -8.01 -13.91
CA ALA A 120 -1.90 -8.25 -14.74
C ALA A 120 -1.19 -6.94 -15.11
N GLU A 121 -1.95 -5.91 -15.49
CA GLU A 121 -1.40 -4.57 -15.75
C GLU A 121 -0.77 -3.95 -14.50
N SER A 122 -1.40 -4.13 -13.33
CA SER A 122 -0.87 -3.62 -12.07
C SER A 122 0.46 -4.26 -11.69
N ILE A 123 0.60 -5.58 -11.88
CA ILE A 123 1.87 -6.30 -11.68
C ILE A 123 2.92 -5.77 -12.67
N ALA A 124 2.58 -5.66 -13.95
CA ALA A 124 3.49 -5.16 -14.97
C ALA A 124 3.95 -3.71 -14.70
N PHE A 125 3.08 -2.87 -14.14
CA PHE A 125 3.41 -1.49 -13.74
C PHE A 125 4.48 -1.45 -12.65
N TRP A 126 4.46 -2.38 -11.70
CA TRP A 126 5.44 -2.44 -10.61
C TRP A 126 6.69 -3.26 -10.93
N ALA A 127 6.65 -4.13 -11.94
CA ALA A 127 7.72 -5.10 -12.23
C ALA A 127 9.09 -4.47 -12.54
N SER A 128 9.15 -3.23 -13.04
CA SER A 128 10.42 -2.51 -13.24
C SER A 128 10.99 -1.89 -11.97
N HIS A 129 10.25 -1.91 -10.88
CA HIS A 129 10.57 -1.23 -9.62
C HIS A 129 10.71 -2.19 -8.44
N ILE A 130 9.94 -3.29 -8.45
CA ILE A 130 9.93 -4.33 -7.41
C ILE A 130 9.97 -5.68 -8.11
N ASP A 131 10.82 -6.58 -7.64
CA ASP A 131 10.87 -7.94 -8.16
C ASP A 131 9.54 -8.66 -7.92
N THR A 132 9.00 -9.25 -8.98
CA THR A 132 7.74 -9.99 -8.94
C THR A 132 7.95 -11.47 -8.61
N GLY A 133 9.19 -11.96 -8.64
CA GLY A 133 9.51 -13.38 -8.51
C GLY A 133 9.07 -14.22 -9.71
N ALA A 134 8.73 -13.59 -10.85
CA ALA A 134 8.22 -14.29 -12.03
C ALA A 134 9.21 -15.34 -12.59
N ASP A 135 10.51 -15.16 -12.35
CA ASP A 135 11.57 -16.09 -12.78
C ASP A 135 11.50 -17.46 -12.06
N ASP A 136 10.79 -17.56 -10.93
CA ASP A 136 10.59 -18.80 -10.17
C ASP A 136 9.32 -19.58 -10.58
N LEU A 137 8.51 -19.04 -11.49
CA LEU A 137 7.31 -19.72 -12.00
C LEU A 137 7.67 -20.93 -12.87
N LYS A 138 6.91 -22.02 -12.75
CA LYS A 138 7.15 -23.31 -13.44
C LYS A 138 6.13 -23.60 -14.54
#